data_AF-A0A925XBH5-F1
#
_entry.id   AF-A0A925XBH5-F1
#
_cell.length_a   1.000
_cell.length_b   1.000
_cell.length_c   1.000
_cell.angle_alpha   90.00
_cell.angle_beta   90.00
_cell.angle_gamma   90.00
#
_symmetry.space_group_name_H-M   'P 1'
#
loop_
_entity.id
_entity.type
_entity.pdbx_description
1 polymer ?
#
loop_
_entity_poly.entity_id
_entity_poly.type
_entity_poly.pdbx_seq_one_letter_code
_entity_poly.pdbx_strand_id
1 'polypeptide(L)'
;SFRGIDNAAYYRLSPEDPRYYMDYTGCGNTFNMRNPRVLQLIMDSLRYWVTEMHVDGFRFDLAAALARELHDVDKLGAFFDIIHQDPILSQVKLIAEPWDVGPGGYQVGNFPVLWTEWNGKYRDCVRRFWRGDGHSASEFATRLCGSSDLYKHNGRRPYASINFVTSHDGFCLQDLVSYDHKHNEANGEHNRDGDDHNISWNCGAEGPTHDATVRELRERQKRNFIATLLFSQGVAMLRGGDELSQSQGGNNNAYCQDSHVSWLRWRLTEEEDEFLEFVRRAIRFWQEQPVLQRRKFFQGRSFRGESVRDVIWLTPLGHEMTDQDWHKHYTRCLGMRLEGQMSDEIDDRGRSITGDTLLILFNSHSDPIPFRMPPHTAGESWESVLDTAGDPETSRRHADDLYPLQAKSLAVLKLVKTRKALWK
;
A
#
# COMPACT_ATOMS: atom_id res chain seq x y z
N SER A 1 24.55 14.21 -23.78
CA SER A 1 25.25 13.02 -24.28
C SER A 1 24.63 12.53 -25.58
N PHE A 2 23.54 11.76 -25.54
CA PHE A 2 22.99 11.02 -26.70
C PHE A 2 22.62 11.85 -27.93
N ARG A 3 22.08 13.06 -27.77
CA ARG A 3 21.74 13.97 -28.89
C ARG A 3 22.91 14.22 -29.84
N GLY A 4 24.13 14.34 -29.32
CA GLY A 4 25.33 14.59 -30.12
C GLY A 4 25.95 13.33 -30.72
N ILE A 5 25.54 12.14 -30.26
CA ILE A 5 26.04 10.86 -30.77
C ILE A 5 25.14 10.39 -31.92
N ASP A 6 23.85 10.21 -31.64
CA ASP A 6 22.85 9.85 -32.65
C ASP A 6 21.43 10.19 -32.15
N ASN A 7 20.99 11.42 -32.45
CA ASN A 7 19.72 11.92 -31.93
C ASN A 7 18.50 11.06 -32.32
N ALA A 8 18.44 10.64 -33.58
CA ALA A 8 17.29 9.92 -34.12
C ALA A 8 17.25 8.46 -33.66
N ALA A 9 18.41 7.87 -33.34
CA ALA A 9 18.46 6.55 -32.75
C ALA A 9 17.97 6.55 -31.30
N TYR A 10 18.45 7.48 -30.47
CA TYR A 10 18.22 7.45 -29.02
C TYR A 10 16.87 7.99 -28.58
N TYR A 11 16.28 8.94 -29.29
CA TYR A 11 15.06 9.62 -28.85
C TYR A 11 13.88 9.39 -29.81
N ARG A 12 12.67 9.36 -29.24
CA ARG A 12 11.44 9.40 -30.03
C ARG A 12 11.26 10.80 -30.59
N LEU A 13 11.42 10.94 -31.90
CA LEU A 13 11.15 12.19 -32.62
C LEU A 13 9.68 12.25 -33.04
N SER A 14 9.13 13.45 -33.16
CA SER A 14 7.77 13.64 -33.68
C SER A 14 7.71 13.16 -35.14
N PRO A 15 6.69 12.36 -35.51
CA PRO A 15 6.52 11.94 -36.90
C PRO A 15 6.11 13.10 -37.82
N GLU A 16 5.54 14.18 -37.26
CA GLU A 16 5.11 15.37 -38.01
C GLU A 16 6.29 16.31 -38.32
N ASP A 17 7.19 16.50 -37.35
CA ASP A 17 8.42 17.28 -37.52
C ASP A 17 9.54 16.68 -36.64
N PRO A 18 10.51 15.95 -37.24
CA PRO A 18 11.61 15.32 -36.53
C PRO A 18 12.53 16.26 -35.76
N ARG A 19 12.39 17.59 -35.92
CA ARG A 19 13.03 18.59 -35.06
C ARG A 19 12.59 18.47 -33.60
N TYR A 20 11.34 18.06 -33.36
CA TYR A 20 10.74 17.97 -32.03
C TYR A 20 10.75 16.53 -31.51
N TYR A 21 10.64 16.40 -30.19
CA TYR A 21 10.58 15.11 -29.49
C TYR A 21 9.15 14.76 -29.13
N MET A 22 8.83 13.47 -29.15
CA MET A 22 7.68 12.95 -28.43
C MET A 22 8.04 12.86 -26.95
N ASP A 23 7.20 13.44 -26.09
CA ASP A 23 7.40 13.43 -24.65
C ASP A 23 6.24 12.76 -23.92
N TYR A 24 6.45 11.50 -23.56
CA TYR A 24 5.56 10.71 -22.71
C TYR A 24 5.95 10.77 -21.24
N THR A 25 7.05 11.46 -20.91
CA THR A 25 7.63 11.51 -19.55
C THR A 25 7.31 12.82 -18.82
N GLY A 26 7.07 13.90 -19.58
CA GLY A 26 6.97 15.25 -19.03
C GLY A 26 8.34 15.91 -18.78
N CYS A 27 9.44 15.25 -19.16
CA CYS A 27 10.82 15.72 -18.97
C CYS A 27 11.46 16.24 -20.27
N GLY A 28 10.68 16.48 -21.31
CA GLY A 28 11.08 17.07 -22.59
C GLY A 28 11.50 16.09 -23.68
N ASN A 29 11.64 14.79 -23.39
CA ASN A 29 11.97 13.76 -24.38
C ASN A 29 11.59 12.35 -23.89
N THR A 30 11.56 11.37 -24.79
CA THR A 30 11.40 9.94 -24.43
C THR A 30 12.41 9.10 -25.20
N PHE A 31 13.05 8.13 -24.53
CA PHE A 31 13.97 7.21 -25.19
C PHE A 31 13.25 6.32 -26.22
N ASN A 32 13.94 6.02 -27.31
CA ASN A 32 13.38 5.26 -28.42
C ASN A 32 13.51 3.74 -28.20
N MET A 33 12.53 3.16 -27.50
CA MET A 33 12.45 1.71 -27.25
C MET A 33 12.26 0.86 -28.51
N ARG A 34 12.07 1.47 -29.68
CA ARG A 34 12.01 0.76 -30.97
C ARG A 34 13.38 0.52 -31.58
N ASN A 35 14.41 1.20 -31.09
CA ASN A 35 15.76 1.07 -31.62
C ASN A 35 16.51 -0.08 -30.91
N PRO A 36 17.00 -1.10 -31.65
CA PRO A 36 17.69 -2.24 -31.04
C PRO A 36 18.92 -1.86 -30.19
N ARG A 37 19.64 -0.78 -30.53
CA ARG A 37 20.81 -0.33 -29.75
C ARG A 37 20.42 0.38 -28.47
N VAL A 38 19.26 1.05 -28.45
CA VAL A 38 18.69 1.63 -27.22
C VAL A 38 18.22 0.51 -26.29
N LEU A 39 17.50 -0.48 -26.82
CA LEU A 39 17.10 -1.66 -26.04
C LEU A 39 18.33 -2.39 -25.49
N GLN A 40 19.35 -2.62 -26.32
CA GLN A 40 20.60 -3.22 -25.88
C GLN A 40 21.25 -2.41 -24.74
N LEU A 41 21.35 -1.09 -24.87
CA LEU A 41 21.91 -0.22 -23.83
C LEU A 41 21.17 -0.39 -22.50
N ILE A 42 19.83 -0.43 -22.54
CA ILE A 42 19.02 -0.61 -21.34
C ILE A 42 19.25 -1.99 -20.73
N MET A 43 19.22 -3.05 -21.54
CA MET A 43 19.47 -4.42 -21.06
C MET A 43 20.88 -4.60 -20.51
N ASP A 44 21.88 -4.03 -21.17
CA ASP A 44 23.28 -4.08 -20.71
C ASP A 44 23.44 -3.31 -19.40
N SER A 45 22.77 -2.15 -19.25
CA SER A 45 22.74 -1.40 -17.99
C SER A 45 22.11 -2.22 -16.87
N LEU A 46 20.94 -2.81 -17.10
CA LEU A 46 20.27 -3.66 -16.10
C LEU A 46 21.13 -4.86 -15.72
N ARG A 47 21.72 -5.56 -16.70
CA ARG A 47 22.62 -6.69 -16.44
C ARG A 47 23.84 -6.26 -15.65
N TYR A 48 24.46 -5.13 -15.99
CA TYR A 48 25.58 -4.58 -15.24
C TYR A 48 25.24 -4.32 -13.77
N TRP A 49 24.08 -3.70 -13.50
CA TRP A 49 23.64 -3.46 -12.12
C TRP A 49 23.39 -4.77 -11.35
N VAL A 50 22.90 -5.81 -12.01
CA VAL A 50 22.69 -7.12 -11.37
C VAL A 50 24.01 -7.87 -11.16
N THR A 51 24.84 -8.04 -12.19
CA THR A 51 26.01 -8.92 -12.13
C THR A 51 27.23 -8.27 -11.51
N GLU A 52 27.45 -6.97 -11.73
CA GLU A 52 28.64 -6.27 -11.25
C GLU A 52 28.36 -5.53 -9.94
N MET A 53 27.17 -4.93 -9.83
CA MET A 53 26.80 -4.13 -8.66
C MET A 53 25.93 -4.89 -7.65
N HIS A 54 25.56 -6.14 -7.97
CA HIS A 54 24.79 -7.05 -7.12
C HIS A 54 23.41 -6.49 -6.67
N VAL A 55 22.73 -5.75 -7.56
CA VAL A 55 21.36 -5.28 -7.33
C VAL A 55 20.35 -6.42 -7.47
N ASP A 56 19.45 -6.58 -6.50
CA ASP A 56 18.44 -7.67 -6.44
C ASP A 56 17.15 -7.42 -7.27
N GLY A 57 17.02 -6.24 -7.86
CA GLY A 57 15.85 -5.84 -8.62
C GLY A 57 15.72 -4.33 -8.80
N PHE A 58 14.69 -3.92 -9.53
CA PHE A 58 14.50 -2.54 -9.97
C PHE A 58 13.05 -2.09 -9.79
N ARG A 59 12.89 -0.82 -9.38
CA ARG A 59 11.64 -0.07 -9.55
C ARG A 59 11.82 0.86 -10.75
N PHE A 60 11.06 0.61 -11.82
CA PHE A 60 11.08 1.39 -13.04
C PHE A 60 10.13 2.57 -12.91
N ASP A 61 10.70 3.76 -12.99
CA ASP A 61 10.00 5.03 -13.07
C ASP A 61 9.29 5.18 -14.41
N LEU A 62 8.05 5.70 -14.38
CA LEU A 62 7.18 5.87 -15.53
C LEU A 62 7.21 4.66 -16.50
N ALA A 63 7.07 3.45 -15.96
CA ALA A 63 7.39 2.22 -16.67
C ALA A 63 6.53 2.02 -17.94
N ALA A 64 5.35 2.64 -18.01
CA ALA A 64 4.52 2.63 -19.21
C ALA A 64 5.22 3.27 -20.42
N ALA A 65 6.09 4.26 -20.20
CA ALA A 65 6.86 4.89 -21.28
C ALA A 65 7.85 3.93 -21.95
N LEU A 66 8.32 2.90 -21.23
CA LEU A 66 9.18 1.83 -21.76
C LEU A 66 8.43 0.88 -22.71
N ALA A 67 7.11 0.78 -22.52
CA ALA A 67 6.21 -0.10 -23.27
C ALA A 67 5.49 0.63 -24.43
N ARG A 68 5.84 1.89 -24.68
CA ARG A 68 5.38 2.61 -25.88
C ARG A 68 6.11 2.01 -27.08
N GLU A 69 5.38 1.49 -28.07
CA GLU A 69 5.92 1.13 -29.39
C GLU A 69 5.44 2.09 -30.48
N LEU A 70 4.14 2.42 -30.54
CA LEU A 70 3.58 3.44 -31.44
C LEU A 70 3.08 4.64 -30.62
N HIS A 71 1.77 4.91 -30.64
CA HIS A 71 1.09 5.85 -29.74
C HIS A 71 0.51 5.14 -28.51
N ASP A 72 0.29 3.83 -28.59
CA ASP A 72 -0.31 3.03 -27.52
C ASP A 72 0.75 2.30 -26.69
N VAL A 73 0.38 1.95 -25.46
CA VAL A 73 1.16 1.06 -24.59
C VAL A 73 0.81 -0.37 -24.95
N ASP A 74 1.79 -1.11 -25.50
CA ASP A 74 1.60 -2.51 -25.88
C ASP A 74 2.25 -3.44 -24.85
N LYS A 75 1.46 -4.36 -24.30
CA LYS A 75 1.93 -5.39 -23.35
C LYS A 75 2.90 -6.39 -24.00
N LEU A 76 2.93 -6.45 -25.32
CA LEU A 76 3.81 -7.29 -26.13
C LEU A 76 4.97 -6.48 -26.73
N GLY A 77 5.27 -5.31 -26.16
CA GLY A 77 6.40 -4.50 -26.63
C GLY A 77 7.72 -5.26 -26.52
N ALA A 78 8.62 -5.06 -27.48
CA ALA A 78 9.92 -5.73 -27.58
C ALA A 78 10.73 -5.65 -26.27
N PHE A 79 10.57 -4.58 -25.50
CA PHE A 79 11.18 -4.45 -24.17
C PHE A 79 10.77 -5.59 -23.21
N PHE A 80 9.48 -5.91 -23.12
CA PHE A 80 8.97 -6.94 -22.21
C PHE A 80 9.40 -8.34 -22.64
N ASP A 81 9.36 -8.63 -23.95
CA ASP A 81 9.82 -9.92 -24.47
C ASP A 81 11.30 -10.12 -24.17
N ILE A 82 12.13 -9.10 -24.40
CA ILE A 82 13.58 -9.17 -24.20
C ILE A 82 13.93 -9.35 -22.71
N ILE A 83 13.29 -8.60 -21.80
CA ILE A 83 13.59 -8.72 -20.37
C ILE A 83 13.09 -10.04 -19.79
N HIS A 84 11.98 -10.58 -20.29
CA HIS A 84 11.42 -11.87 -19.84
C HIS A 84 12.23 -13.07 -20.28
N GLN A 85 12.80 -13.04 -21.49
CA GLN A 85 13.68 -14.12 -21.95
C GLN A 85 15.10 -14.05 -21.39
N ASP A 86 15.52 -12.90 -20.85
CA ASP A 86 16.90 -12.70 -20.39
C ASP A 86 17.19 -13.60 -19.16
N PRO A 87 18.24 -14.44 -19.21
CA PRO A 87 18.51 -15.43 -18.17
C PRO A 87 18.93 -14.83 -16.83
N ILE A 88 19.38 -13.58 -16.81
CA ILE A 88 19.77 -12.85 -15.60
C ILE A 88 18.58 -12.03 -15.10
N LEU A 89 17.99 -11.21 -15.98
CA LEU A 89 16.95 -10.26 -15.58
C LEU A 89 15.61 -10.91 -15.23
N SER A 90 15.32 -12.09 -15.77
CA SER A 90 14.13 -12.88 -15.40
C SER A 90 14.16 -13.39 -13.95
N GLN A 91 15.31 -13.34 -13.28
CA GLN A 91 15.50 -13.85 -11.91
C GLN A 91 15.44 -12.76 -10.84
N VAL A 92 15.40 -11.48 -11.21
CA VAL A 92 15.37 -10.35 -10.26
C VAL A 92 13.98 -9.78 -10.07
N LYS A 93 13.80 -8.94 -9.05
CA LYS A 93 12.49 -8.30 -8.78
C LYS A 93 12.27 -7.15 -9.76
N LEU A 94 11.12 -7.14 -10.43
CA LEU A 94 10.72 -6.07 -11.34
C LEU A 94 9.47 -5.38 -10.78
N ILE A 95 9.61 -4.10 -10.44
CA ILE A 95 8.54 -3.25 -9.92
C ILE A 95 8.29 -2.12 -10.93
N ALA A 96 7.04 -1.91 -11.32
CA ALA A 96 6.66 -0.83 -12.22
C ALA A 96 5.94 0.29 -11.47
N GLU A 97 6.23 1.54 -11.83
CA GLU A 97 5.23 2.60 -11.81
C GLU A 97 4.34 2.44 -13.04
N PRO A 98 3.10 1.93 -12.90
CA PRO A 98 2.32 1.45 -14.02
C PRO A 98 1.56 2.59 -14.74
N TRP A 99 2.18 3.74 -14.88
CA TRP A 99 1.66 4.87 -15.65
C TRP A 99 2.77 5.72 -16.28
N ASP A 100 2.40 6.57 -17.22
CA ASP A 100 3.20 7.69 -17.72
C ASP A 100 2.28 8.93 -17.89
N VAL A 101 2.82 10.09 -18.27
CA VAL A 101 2.02 11.32 -18.42
C VAL A 101 1.33 11.43 -19.78
N GLY A 102 1.60 10.50 -20.69
CA GLY A 102 1.05 10.50 -22.04
C GLY A 102 -0.39 9.98 -22.12
N PRO A 103 -1.12 10.28 -23.21
CA PRO A 103 -2.45 9.73 -23.44
C PRO A 103 -2.45 8.20 -23.36
N GLY A 104 -3.41 7.60 -22.64
CA GLY A 104 -3.48 6.15 -22.44
C GLY A 104 -2.36 5.57 -21.55
N GLY A 105 -1.62 6.43 -20.84
CA GLY A 105 -0.49 6.03 -20.00
C GLY A 105 -0.86 5.18 -18.79
N TYR A 106 -2.10 5.27 -18.29
CA TYR A 106 -2.51 4.55 -17.07
C TYR A 106 -2.70 3.04 -17.31
N GLN A 107 -1.77 2.23 -16.82
CA GLN A 107 -1.62 0.79 -17.08
C GLN A 107 -1.62 -0.04 -15.79
N VAL A 108 -2.29 0.42 -14.74
CA VAL A 108 -2.46 -0.37 -13.51
C VAL A 108 -3.17 -1.69 -13.82
N GLY A 109 -2.59 -2.81 -13.37
CA GLY A 109 -3.08 -4.16 -13.61
C GLY A 109 -2.69 -4.72 -14.99
N ASN A 110 -2.06 -3.91 -15.84
CA ASN A 110 -1.80 -4.25 -17.23
C ASN A 110 -0.39 -4.79 -17.50
N PHE A 111 0.55 -4.72 -16.55
CA PHE A 111 1.89 -5.29 -16.73
C PHE A 111 1.85 -6.83 -16.76
N PRO A 112 2.80 -7.46 -17.47
CA PRO A 112 2.80 -8.91 -17.64
C PRO A 112 3.21 -9.62 -16.33
N VAL A 113 3.09 -10.95 -16.32
CA VAL A 113 3.53 -11.80 -15.19
C VAL A 113 5.03 -11.53 -14.91
N LEU A 114 5.48 -11.81 -13.68
CA LEU A 114 6.78 -11.44 -13.09
C LEU A 114 6.87 -9.99 -12.61
N TRP A 115 6.07 -9.07 -13.15
CA TRP A 115 6.03 -7.69 -12.68
C TRP A 115 5.10 -7.50 -11.50
N THR A 116 5.60 -6.73 -10.54
CA THR A 116 4.82 -6.12 -9.47
C THR A 116 4.61 -4.64 -9.79
N GLU A 117 3.55 -4.04 -9.26
CA GLU A 117 3.16 -2.68 -9.61
C GLU A 117 2.87 -1.85 -8.37
N TRP A 118 3.30 -0.60 -8.38
CA TRP A 118 2.82 0.40 -7.43
C TRP A 118 1.30 0.55 -7.55
N ASN A 119 0.57 0.20 -6.49
CA ASN A 119 -0.88 0.23 -6.49
C ASN A 119 -1.41 1.61 -6.05
N GLY A 120 -1.50 2.53 -7.01
CA GLY A 120 -2.09 3.87 -6.78
C GLY A 120 -3.55 3.82 -6.31
N LYS A 121 -4.33 2.80 -6.72
CA LYS A 121 -5.71 2.62 -6.26
C LYS A 121 -5.77 2.26 -4.78
N TYR A 122 -4.84 1.44 -4.29
CA TYR A 122 -4.68 1.16 -2.87
C TYR A 122 -4.41 2.45 -2.09
N ARG A 123 -3.40 3.23 -2.51
CA ARG A 123 -3.01 4.49 -1.88
C ARG A 123 -4.21 5.42 -1.72
N ASP A 124 -4.91 5.71 -2.82
CA ASP A 124 -6.00 6.67 -2.82
C ASP A 124 -7.20 6.16 -2.00
N CYS A 125 -7.56 4.88 -2.13
CA CYS A 125 -8.66 4.30 -1.37
C CYS A 125 -8.41 4.34 0.14
N VAL A 126 -7.22 3.93 0.59
CA VAL A 126 -6.87 3.91 2.01
C VAL A 126 -6.84 5.33 2.59
N ARG A 127 -6.28 6.29 1.85
CA ARG A 127 -6.33 7.72 2.22
C ARG A 127 -7.76 8.22 2.39
N ARG A 128 -8.64 7.95 1.40
CA ARG A 128 -10.06 8.32 1.44
C ARG A 128 -10.81 7.68 2.60
N PHE A 129 -10.56 6.39 2.85
CA PHE A 129 -11.20 5.66 3.94
C PHE A 129 -10.91 6.32 5.29
N TRP A 130 -9.64 6.58 5.61
CA TRP A 130 -9.26 7.17 6.90
C TRP A 130 -9.61 8.65 7.04
N ARG A 131 -9.56 9.43 5.94
CA ARG A 131 -10.15 10.77 5.90
C ARG A 131 -11.63 10.76 6.27
N GLY A 132 -12.34 9.67 5.96
CA GLY A 132 -13.74 9.46 6.32
C GLY A 132 -14.69 9.68 5.16
N ASP A 133 -14.19 9.63 3.92
CA ASP A 133 -15.00 9.71 2.72
C ASP A 133 -16.03 8.57 2.70
N GLY A 134 -17.26 8.90 2.30
CA GLY A 134 -18.31 7.91 2.05
C GLY A 134 -17.98 7.00 0.85
N HIS A 135 -18.73 5.90 0.74
CA HIS A 135 -18.65 4.94 -0.39
C HIS A 135 -17.30 4.25 -0.59
N SER A 136 -16.49 4.15 0.46
CA SER A 136 -15.15 3.55 0.39
C SER A 136 -15.11 2.08 0.83
N ALA A 137 -16.10 1.58 1.58
CA ALA A 137 -16.02 0.27 2.24
C ALA A 137 -15.76 -0.94 1.31
N SER A 138 -16.49 -1.06 0.20
CA SER A 138 -16.32 -2.19 -0.73
C SER A 138 -14.99 -2.15 -1.47
N GLU A 139 -14.60 -0.96 -1.95
CA GLU A 139 -13.28 -0.75 -2.56
C GLU A 139 -12.16 -1.02 -1.55
N PHE A 140 -12.31 -0.53 -0.32
CA PHE A 140 -11.38 -0.71 0.79
C PHE A 140 -11.19 -2.19 1.12
N ALA A 141 -12.28 -2.95 1.28
CA ALA A 141 -12.22 -4.40 1.46
C ALA A 141 -11.47 -5.10 0.31
N THR A 142 -11.69 -4.65 -0.93
CA THR A 142 -10.98 -5.19 -2.09
C THR A 142 -9.47 -4.85 -2.05
N ARG A 143 -9.11 -3.64 -1.60
CA ARG A 143 -7.71 -3.22 -1.42
C ARG A 143 -7.02 -4.03 -0.32
N LEU A 144 -7.67 -4.23 0.83
CA LEU A 144 -7.14 -5.03 1.94
C LEU A 144 -6.92 -6.51 1.56
N CYS A 145 -7.73 -7.03 0.64
CA CYS A 145 -7.62 -8.40 0.12
C CYS A 145 -6.65 -8.55 -1.07
N GLY A 146 -5.75 -7.59 -1.30
CA GLY A 146 -4.68 -7.67 -2.30
C GLY A 146 -5.08 -7.25 -3.71
N SER A 147 -6.20 -6.54 -3.87
CA SER A 147 -6.65 -5.99 -5.16
C SER A 147 -6.82 -7.04 -6.26
N SER A 148 -7.57 -8.10 -5.95
CA SER A 148 -7.79 -9.21 -6.89
C SER A 148 -8.45 -8.81 -8.21
N ASP A 149 -9.25 -7.75 -8.22
CA ASP A 149 -9.84 -7.13 -9.42
C ASP A 149 -8.77 -6.65 -10.42
N LEU A 150 -7.62 -6.18 -9.91
CA LEU A 150 -6.51 -5.70 -10.74
C LEU A 150 -5.60 -6.84 -11.21
N TYR A 151 -5.33 -7.82 -10.36
CA TYR A 151 -4.20 -8.74 -10.58
C TYR A 151 -4.60 -10.21 -10.81
N LYS A 152 -5.80 -10.64 -10.39
CA LYS A 152 -6.17 -12.07 -10.45
C LYS A 152 -6.40 -12.58 -11.87
N HIS A 153 -6.88 -11.73 -12.77
CA HIS A 153 -7.34 -12.13 -14.09
C HIS A 153 -6.20 -12.53 -15.05
N ASN A 154 -4.97 -12.06 -14.81
CA ASN A 154 -3.81 -12.32 -15.68
C ASN A 154 -2.80 -13.33 -15.09
N GLY A 155 -3.22 -14.12 -14.09
CA GLY A 155 -2.41 -15.18 -13.48
C GLY A 155 -1.46 -14.70 -12.37
N ARG A 156 -1.41 -13.40 -12.11
CA ARG A 156 -0.68 -12.84 -10.96
C ARG A 156 -1.41 -13.12 -9.65
N ARG A 157 -0.67 -12.96 -8.55
CA ARG A 157 -1.15 -13.20 -7.17
C ARG A 157 -1.04 -11.93 -6.33
N PRO A 158 -1.43 -11.92 -5.03
CA PRO A 158 -1.39 -10.72 -4.20
C PRO A 158 -0.04 -9.99 -4.21
N TYR A 159 1.09 -10.70 -4.35
CA TYR A 159 2.42 -10.10 -4.42
C TYR A 159 2.59 -9.08 -5.56
N ALA A 160 1.75 -9.12 -6.60
CA ALA A 160 1.80 -8.16 -7.70
C ALA A 160 1.39 -6.74 -7.27
N SER A 161 0.68 -6.61 -6.15
CA SER A 161 0.32 -5.33 -5.55
C SER A 161 1.41 -4.85 -4.61
N ILE A 162 2.14 -3.80 -4.99
CA ILE A 162 2.93 -3.01 -4.05
C ILE A 162 1.99 -1.98 -3.43
N ASN A 163 1.54 -2.27 -2.21
CA ASN A 163 0.68 -1.39 -1.42
C ASN A 163 1.54 -0.30 -0.78
N PHE A 164 1.08 0.94 -0.83
CA PHE A 164 1.73 2.07 -0.15
C PHE A 164 0.69 3.14 0.18
N VAL A 165 0.92 3.88 1.26
CA VAL A 165 0.12 5.06 1.62
C VAL A 165 0.84 6.34 1.21
N THR A 166 2.17 6.32 1.22
CA THR A 166 3.06 7.46 1.01
C THR A 166 4.27 7.01 0.19
N SER A 167 4.87 7.95 -0.51
CA SER A 167 6.03 7.73 -1.40
C SER A 167 6.92 8.97 -1.37
N HIS A 168 7.92 9.03 -2.25
CA HIS A 168 8.65 10.28 -2.47
C HIS A 168 7.78 11.32 -3.20
N ASP A 169 6.85 10.88 -4.06
CA ASP A 169 5.83 11.74 -4.65
C ASP A 169 4.70 12.02 -3.66
N GLY A 170 4.32 13.29 -3.54
CA GLY A 170 3.27 13.73 -2.64
C GLY A 170 3.74 13.89 -1.20
N PHE A 171 2.79 13.95 -0.27
CA PHE A 171 3.10 14.07 1.15
C PHE A 171 3.77 12.82 1.74
N CYS A 172 4.71 13.05 2.66
CA CYS A 172 5.11 12.10 3.68
C CYS A 172 3.95 11.81 4.66
N LEU A 173 4.08 10.78 5.52
CA LEU A 173 2.97 10.37 6.39
C LEU A 173 2.59 11.43 7.42
N GLN A 174 3.58 12.16 7.96
CA GLN A 174 3.31 13.25 8.91
C GLN A 174 2.52 14.38 8.23
N ASP A 175 2.88 14.76 7.00
CA ASP A 175 2.24 15.86 6.30
C ASP A 175 0.87 15.47 5.74
N LEU A 176 0.68 14.20 5.37
CA LEU A 176 -0.62 13.65 4.94
C LEU A 176 -1.72 13.87 6.00
N VAL A 177 -1.35 13.89 7.28
CA VAL A 177 -2.27 14.12 8.40
C VAL A 177 -2.18 15.54 8.99
N SER A 178 -1.34 16.41 8.40
CA SER A 178 -1.06 17.75 8.93
C SER A 178 -1.39 18.89 7.97
N TYR A 179 -1.64 18.62 6.69
CA TYR A 179 -1.88 19.63 5.67
C TYR A 179 -3.04 19.25 4.73
N ASP A 180 -3.94 20.20 4.47
CA ASP A 180 -4.99 20.08 3.45
C ASP A 180 -4.51 20.59 2.08
N HIS A 181 -3.50 21.46 2.07
CA HIS A 181 -2.94 22.07 0.87
C HIS A 181 -1.43 21.88 0.78
N LYS A 182 -0.90 21.88 -0.43
CA LYS A 182 0.55 21.85 -0.69
C LYS A 182 1.18 23.23 -0.44
N HIS A 183 2.38 23.22 0.12
CA HIS A 183 3.22 24.37 0.44
C HIS A 183 4.60 24.19 -0.24
N ASN A 184 4.60 24.27 -1.57
CA ASN A 184 5.77 24.05 -2.43
C ASN A 184 6.49 25.37 -2.77
N GLU A 185 6.23 26.47 -2.06
CA GLU A 185 6.81 27.80 -2.34
C GLU A 185 8.34 27.77 -2.41
N ALA A 186 8.98 26.92 -1.60
CA ALA A 186 10.42 26.72 -1.57
C ALA A 186 11.00 26.21 -2.91
N ASN A 187 10.18 25.64 -3.79
CA ASN A 187 10.61 25.12 -5.09
C ASN A 187 10.78 26.23 -6.14
N GLY A 188 10.30 27.46 -5.87
CA GLY A 188 10.48 28.61 -6.75
C GLY A 188 9.51 28.67 -7.94
N GLU A 189 8.52 27.78 -8.00
CA GLU A 189 7.52 27.71 -9.09
C GLU A 189 6.18 28.36 -8.72
N HIS A 190 6.17 29.20 -7.68
CA HIS A 190 4.97 29.85 -7.13
C HIS A 190 3.87 28.84 -6.74
N ASN A 191 4.27 27.73 -6.12
CA ASN A 191 3.38 26.65 -5.66
C ASN A 191 2.56 25.97 -6.79
N ARG A 192 2.99 26.10 -8.06
CA ARG A 192 2.29 25.49 -9.21
C ARG A 192 2.62 24.02 -9.40
N ASP A 193 3.80 23.60 -8.96
CA ASP A 193 4.29 22.23 -9.07
C ASP A 193 3.67 21.32 -8.00
N GLY A 194 3.77 20.00 -8.21
CA GLY A 194 3.17 18.99 -7.33
C GLY A 194 1.66 18.78 -7.54
N ASP A 195 1.14 17.66 -7.05
CA ASP A 195 -0.27 17.28 -7.19
C ASP A 195 -1.18 18.09 -6.25
N ASP A 196 -2.30 18.59 -6.74
CA ASP A 196 -3.31 19.29 -5.95
C ASP A 196 -4.30 18.33 -5.25
N HIS A 197 -4.34 17.05 -5.65
CA HIS A 197 -5.27 16.06 -5.12
C HIS A 197 -4.59 15.04 -4.18
N ASN A 198 -4.13 15.51 -3.02
CA ASN A 198 -3.36 14.65 -2.11
C ASN A 198 -4.19 13.66 -1.29
N ILE A 199 -5.50 13.89 -1.16
CA ILE A 199 -6.39 13.10 -0.30
C ILE A 199 -5.87 13.10 1.16
N SER A 200 -5.40 14.25 1.60
CA SER A 200 -4.91 14.49 2.96
C SER A 200 -6.01 15.03 3.86
N TRP A 201 -5.71 15.13 5.16
CA TRP A 201 -6.54 15.84 6.12
C TRP A 201 -5.67 16.38 7.26
N ASN A 202 -5.68 17.68 7.47
CA ASN A 202 -4.87 18.35 8.49
C ASN A 202 -5.29 18.10 9.95
N CYS A 203 -6.36 17.30 10.15
CA CYS A 203 -6.93 16.93 11.45
C CYS A 203 -7.45 18.11 12.29
N GLY A 204 -7.68 19.28 11.68
CA GLY A 204 -8.28 20.46 12.31
C GLY A 204 -7.37 21.69 12.39
N ALA A 205 -6.08 21.57 12.05
CA ALA A 205 -5.16 22.70 12.00
C ALA A 205 -4.18 22.52 10.84
N GLU A 206 -3.88 23.55 10.05
CA GLU A 206 -2.90 23.45 8.97
C GLU A 206 -1.47 23.56 9.52
N GLY A 207 -0.64 22.55 9.31
CA GLY A 207 0.76 22.50 9.74
C GLY A 207 0.95 22.23 11.24
N PRO A 208 2.09 22.64 11.82
CA PRO A 208 2.41 22.44 13.24
C PRO A 208 1.38 23.07 14.18
N THR A 209 1.05 22.40 15.28
CA THR A 209 0.05 22.89 16.25
C THR A 209 0.42 22.48 17.69
N HIS A 210 -0.09 23.25 18.65
CA HIS A 210 0.00 22.94 20.09
C HIS A 210 -1.30 22.36 20.67
N ASP A 211 -2.37 22.23 19.87
CA ASP A 211 -3.60 21.58 20.30
C ASP A 211 -3.37 20.08 20.49
N ALA A 212 -3.45 19.62 21.74
CA ALA A 212 -3.24 18.23 22.11
C ALA A 212 -4.25 17.29 21.43
N THR A 213 -5.50 17.73 21.25
CA THR A 213 -6.56 16.92 20.61
C THR A 213 -6.23 16.64 19.15
N VAL A 214 -5.71 17.66 18.43
CA VAL A 214 -5.29 17.52 17.04
C VAL A 214 -4.05 16.61 16.94
N ARG A 215 -3.07 16.78 17.83
CA ARG A 215 -1.86 15.95 17.86
C ARG A 215 -2.17 14.47 18.12
N GLU A 216 -2.97 14.18 19.14
CA GLU A 216 -3.42 12.81 19.44
C GLU A 216 -4.16 12.16 18.26
N LEU A 217 -5.02 12.94 17.59
CA LEU A 217 -5.74 12.47 16.41
C LEU A 217 -4.78 12.18 15.23
N ARG A 218 -3.78 13.03 14.99
CA ARG A 218 -2.74 12.80 13.97
C ARG A 218 -1.92 11.56 14.26
N GLU A 219 -1.49 11.39 15.51
CA GLU A 219 -0.78 10.21 15.98
C GLU A 219 -1.60 8.93 15.78
N ARG A 220 -2.91 8.99 16.04
CA ARG A 220 -3.84 7.90 15.75
C ARG A 220 -3.97 7.63 14.25
N GLN A 221 -4.08 8.67 13.41
CA GLN A 221 -4.15 8.51 11.95
C GLN A 221 -2.88 7.88 11.37
N LYS A 222 -1.70 8.29 11.83
CA LYS A 222 -0.42 7.68 11.43
C LYS A 222 -0.42 6.18 11.75
N ARG A 223 -0.82 5.81 12.98
CA ARG A 223 -0.95 4.41 13.42
C ARG A 223 -1.96 3.63 12.58
N ASN A 224 -3.12 4.24 12.26
CA ASN A 224 -4.11 3.64 11.37
C ASN A 224 -3.56 3.34 9.99
N PHE A 225 -2.83 4.28 9.37
CA PHE A 225 -2.24 4.09 8.05
C PHE A 225 -1.18 2.99 8.05
N ILE A 226 -0.28 2.99 9.03
CA ILE A 226 0.75 1.94 9.18
C ILE A 226 0.12 0.57 9.40
N ALA A 227 -0.82 0.45 10.34
CA ALA A 227 -1.48 -0.83 10.62
C ALA A 227 -2.28 -1.32 9.41
N THR A 228 -3.01 -0.44 8.73
CA THR A 228 -3.75 -0.81 7.51
C THR A 228 -2.80 -1.30 6.41
N LEU A 229 -1.68 -0.59 6.20
CA LEU A 229 -0.66 -0.96 5.22
C LEU A 229 -0.06 -2.34 5.51
N LEU A 230 0.39 -2.57 6.74
CA LEU A 230 1.04 -3.82 7.12
C LEU A 230 0.07 -4.99 7.17
N PHE A 231 -1.21 -4.76 7.50
CA PHE A 231 -2.19 -5.84 7.66
C PHE A 231 -3.06 -6.08 6.42
N SER A 232 -2.76 -5.40 5.31
CA SER A 232 -3.31 -5.68 3.99
C SER A 232 -2.54 -6.79 3.29
N GLN A 233 -3.23 -7.61 2.49
CA GLN A 233 -2.57 -8.56 1.59
C GLN A 233 -1.86 -7.82 0.45
N GLY A 234 -0.70 -8.33 0.06
CA GLY A 234 0.19 -7.72 -0.93
C GLY A 234 1.56 -7.43 -0.33
N VAL A 235 2.39 -6.68 -1.04
CA VAL A 235 3.69 -6.25 -0.55
C VAL A 235 3.55 -4.84 0.02
N ALA A 236 3.82 -4.65 1.31
CA ALA A 236 3.81 -3.34 1.93
C ALA A 236 5.12 -2.57 1.63
N MET A 237 5.00 -1.36 1.07
CA MET A 237 6.11 -0.42 0.92
C MET A 237 5.97 0.74 1.91
N LEU A 238 6.95 0.87 2.79
CA LEU A 238 7.09 2.02 3.70
C LEU A 238 8.05 3.04 3.08
N ARG A 239 7.65 4.32 3.07
CA ARG A 239 8.55 5.42 2.71
C ARG A 239 9.51 5.65 3.89
N GLY A 240 10.81 5.60 3.61
CA GLY A 240 11.83 5.85 4.64
C GLY A 240 11.65 7.24 5.28
N GLY A 241 11.70 7.29 6.60
CA GLY A 241 11.49 8.50 7.40
C GLY A 241 10.07 8.67 7.91
N ASP A 242 9.08 7.96 7.38
CA ASP A 242 7.72 8.01 7.92
C ASP A 242 7.68 7.43 9.34
N GLU A 243 8.45 6.39 9.62
CA GLU A 243 8.64 5.82 10.96
C GLU A 243 9.27 6.79 11.97
N LEU A 244 9.94 7.84 11.47
CA LEU A 244 10.54 8.91 12.26
C LEU A 244 9.63 10.15 12.34
N SER A 245 8.41 10.07 11.80
CA SER A 245 7.51 11.21 11.66
C SER A 245 8.13 12.37 10.88
N GLN A 246 8.94 12.05 9.86
CA GLN A 246 9.53 13.06 9.00
C GLN A 246 8.42 13.92 8.38
N SER A 247 8.63 15.24 8.42
CA SER A 247 7.82 16.25 7.74
C SER A 247 8.66 16.96 6.68
N GLN A 248 8.03 17.34 5.58
CA GLN A 248 8.59 18.24 4.56
C GLN A 248 7.94 19.63 4.62
N GLY A 249 7.29 19.95 5.75
CA GLY A 249 6.65 21.24 5.99
C GLY A 249 5.43 21.50 5.10
N GLY A 250 4.78 20.45 4.61
CA GLY A 250 3.68 20.58 3.64
C GLY A 250 4.16 20.71 2.19
N ASN A 251 5.46 20.58 1.92
CA ASN A 251 5.93 20.42 0.55
C ASN A 251 5.64 18.98 0.07
N ASN A 252 4.84 18.84 -0.98
CA ASN A 252 4.45 17.54 -1.53
C ASN A 252 5.21 17.16 -2.79
N ASN A 253 6.22 17.95 -3.16
CA ASN A 253 7.03 17.78 -4.36
C ASN A 253 8.46 18.27 -4.11
N ALA A 254 9.13 17.72 -3.08
CA ALA A 254 10.43 18.19 -2.64
C ALA A 254 11.61 17.75 -3.55
N TYR A 255 11.38 17.61 -4.86
CA TYR A 255 12.32 17.03 -5.83
C TYR A 255 13.62 17.84 -5.98
N CYS A 256 13.55 19.17 -5.81
CA CYS A 256 14.67 20.10 -5.93
C CYS A 256 15.21 20.58 -4.58
N GLN A 257 14.72 20.01 -3.47
CA GLN A 257 15.12 20.40 -2.13
C GLN A 257 16.27 19.54 -1.64
N ASP A 258 17.50 20.01 -1.81
CA ASP A 258 18.70 19.47 -1.14
C ASP A 258 18.91 20.20 0.20
N SER A 259 17.97 20.03 1.15
CA SER A 259 17.90 20.85 2.36
C SER A 259 17.20 20.15 3.54
N HIS A 260 17.07 20.86 4.67
CA HIS A 260 16.34 20.38 5.85
C HIS A 260 14.87 20.00 5.58
N VAL A 261 14.29 20.44 4.46
CA VAL A 261 12.95 20.03 3.99
C VAL A 261 12.90 18.53 3.67
N SER A 262 13.98 17.96 3.15
CA SER A 262 14.04 16.56 2.71
C SER A 262 14.93 15.69 3.60
N TRP A 263 15.76 16.28 4.47
CA TRP A 263 16.70 15.52 5.32
C TRP A 263 15.99 14.73 6.41
N LEU A 264 16.44 13.50 6.64
CA LEU A 264 15.99 12.71 7.77
C LEU A 264 16.51 13.31 9.07
N ARG A 265 15.60 13.62 9.99
CA ARG A 265 15.92 14.08 11.34
C ARG A 265 15.99 12.87 12.28
N TRP A 266 17.19 12.62 12.81
CA TRP A 266 17.45 11.50 13.73
C TRP A 266 17.28 11.85 15.21
N ARG A 267 17.13 13.13 15.55
CA ARG A 267 16.84 13.57 16.91
C ARG A 267 15.33 13.59 17.09
N LEU A 268 14.82 12.52 17.68
CA LEU A 268 13.39 12.30 17.90
C LEU A 268 12.93 12.97 19.20
N THR A 269 11.69 13.45 19.21
CA THR A 269 10.95 13.74 20.43
C THR A 269 10.44 12.43 21.06
N GLU A 270 9.91 12.50 22.28
CA GLU A 270 9.30 11.34 22.95
C GLU A 270 8.13 10.76 22.15
N GLU A 271 7.23 11.61 21.64
CA GLU A 271 6.09 11.21 20.80
C GLU A 271 6.53 10.52 19.50
N GLU A 272 7.63 10.98 18.90
CA GLU A 272 8.21 10.40 17.68
C GLU A 272 8.84 9.02 17.95
N ASP A 273 9.48 8.85 19.12
CA ASP A 273 10.04 7.58 19.56
C ASP A 273 8.94 6.55 19.88
N GLU A 274 7.86 6.98 20.53
CA GLU A 274 6.67 6.15 20.76
C GLU A 274 6.03 5.67 19.44
N PHE A 275 5.95 6.55 18.44
CA PHE A 275 5.46 6.17 17.11
C PHE A 275 6.40 5.19 16.42
N LEU A 276 7.71 5.40 16.50
CA LEU A 276 8.71 4.45 15.97
C LEU A 276 8.56 3.06 16.62
N GLU A 277 8.37 2.99 17.94
CA GLU A 277 8.12 1.73 18.64
C GLU A 277 6.79 1.07 18.23
N PHE A 278 5.74 1.86 17.97
CA PHE A 278 4.51 1.34 17.39
C PHE A 278 4.77 0.70 16.02
N VAL A 279 5.50 1.37 15.12
CA VAL A 279 5.84 0.84 13.79
C VAL A 279 6.63 -0.47 13.93
N ARG A 280 7.63 -0.51 14.81
CA ARG A 280 8.42 -1.73 15.10
C ARG A 280 7.53 -2.87 15.61
N ARG A 281 6.60 -2.60 16.52
CA ARG A 281 5.65 -3.57 17.06
C ARG A 281 4.71 -4.10 15.98
N ALA A 282 4.18 -3.24 15.12
CA ALA A 282 3.32 -3.63 14.01
C ALA A 282 4.05 -4.50 12.98
N ILE A 283 5.31 -4.17 12.64
CA ILE A 283 6.14 -4.98 11.74
C ILE A 283 6.44 -6.35 12.34
N ARG A 284 6.83 -6.42 13.63
CA ARG A 284 7.06 -7.71 14.31
C ARG A 284 5.80 -8.57 14.28
N PHE A 285 4.65 -7.99 14.60
CA PHE A 285 3.37 -8.70 14.54
C PHE A 285 3.07 -9.19 13.11
N TRP A 286 3.26 -8.35 12.10
CA TRP A 286 3.10 -8.75 10.70
C TRP A 286 4.00 -9.95 10.34
N GLN A 287 5.27 -9.94 10.75
CA GLN A 287 6.22 -11.03 10.50
C GLN A 287 5.83 -12.35 11.17
N GLU A 288 5.25 -12.28 12.37
CA GLU A 288 4.81 -13.43 13.16
C GLU A 288 3.49 -14.05 12.68
N GLN A 289 2.75 -13.37 11.80
CA GLN A 289 1.39 -13.74 11.42
C GLN A 289 1.28 -14.11 9.93
N PRO A 290 1.47 -15.39 9.57
CA PRO A 290 1.39 -15.87 8.19
C PRO A 290 0.09 -15.53 7.46
N VAL A 291 -1.01 -15.36 8.19
CA VAL A 291 -2.32 -14.99 7.61
C VAL A 291 -2.34 -13.61 6.96
N LEU A 292 -1.36 -12.75 7.29
CA LEU A 292 -1.16 -11.42 6.68
C LEU A 292 -0.18 -11.45 5.50
N GLN A 293 0.40 -12.61 5.17
CA GLN A 293 1.44 -12.79 4.15
C GLN A 293 1.04 -13.83 3.10
N ARG A 294 -0.24 -13.88 2.72
CA ARG A 294 -0.76 -14.94 1.85
C ARG A 294 -0.16 -14.83 0.44
N ARG A 295 0.11 -16.00 -0.15
CA ARG A 295 0.60 -16.12 -1.52
C ARG A 295 -0.56 -16.21 -2.53
N LYS A 296 -1.78 -16.50 -2.08
CA LYS A 296 -3.00 -16.63 -2.88
C LYS A 296 -4.08 -15.66 -2.38
N PHE A 297 -4.92 -15.23 -3.33
CA PHE A 297 -6.12 -14.47 -2.99
C PHE A 297 -7.08 -15.29 -2.15
N PHE A 298 -7.80 -14.61 -1.26
CA PHE A 298 -8.94 -15.20 -0.58
C PHE A 298 -10.00 -15.69 -1.59
N GLN A 299 -10.64 -16.80 -1.27
CA GLN A 299 -11.69 -17.42 -2.09
C GLN A 299 -13.08 -17.07 -1.58
N GLY A 300 -13.24 -16.76 -0.29
CA GLY A 300 -14.53 -16.44 0.33
C GLY A 300 -15.53 -17.60 0.27
N ARG A 301 -15.05 -18.84 0.09
CA ARG A 301 -15.86 -20.06 -0.06
C ARG A 301 -15.40 -21.11 0.95
N SER A 302 -16.33 -21.94 1.41
CA SER A 302 -16.06 -23.08 2.29
C SER A 302 -15.33 -24.20 1.55
N PHE A 303 -14.30 -24.78 2.18
CA PHE A 303 -13.59 -25.94 1.65
C PHE A 303 -14.25 -27.26 2.09
N ARG A 304 -14.49 -28.16 1.12
CA ARG A 304 -14.77 -29.61 1.27
C ARG A 304 -15.29 -30.06 2.67
N GLY A 305 -16.53 -29.72 3.00
CA GLY A 305 -17.23 -30.25 4.18
C GLY A 305 -17.00 -29.47 5.48
N GLU A 306 -16.10 -28.50 5.51
CA GLU A 306 -15.93 -27.56 6.62
C GLU A 306 -16.50 -26.18 6.23
N SER A 307 -17.33 -25.60 7.09
CA SER A 307 -18.04 -24.34 6.85
C SER A 307 -17.18 -23.09 7.00
N VAL A 308 -15.84 -23.23 7.07
CA VAL A 308 -14.94 -22.14 7.43
C VAL A 308 -14.46 -21.41 6.18
N ARG A 309 -14.80 -20.11 6.07
CA ARG A 309 -14.30 -19.21 5.03
C ARG A 309 -12.98 -18.59 5.48
N ASP A 310 -12.09 -18.36 4.53
CA ASP A 310 -10.76 -17.81 4.77
C ASP A 310 -10.77 -16.31 5.16
N VAL A 311 -11.79 -15.57 4.74
CA VAL A 311 -12.09 -14.20 5.17
C VAL A 311 -13.59 -14.02 5.42
N ILE A 312 -13.94 -13.31 6.50
CA ILE A 312 -15.34 -12.93 6.81
C ILE A 312 -15.36 -11.45 7.15
N TRP A 313 -16.26 -10.70 6.50
CA TRP A 313 -16.49 -9.29 6.79
C TRP A 313 -17.70 -9.12 7.69
N LEU A 314 -17.56 -8.26 8.69
CA LEU A 314 -18.50 -8.13 9.79
C LEU A 314 -18.99 -6.69 9.92
N THR A 315 -20.29 -6.54 10.17
CA THR A 315 -20.89 -5.28 10.64
C THR A 315 -20.47 -5.00 12.09
N PRO A 316 -20.64 -3.76 12.60
CA PRO A 316 -20.39 -3.45 14.02
C PRO A 316 -21.21 -4.30 15.01
N LEU A 317 -22.30 -4.90 14.55
CA LEU A 317 -23.12 -5.83 15.32
C LEU A 317 -22.55 -7.26 15.35
N GLY A 318 -21.37 -7.52 14.78
CA GLY A 318 -20.74 -8.84 14.76
C GLY A 318 -21.37 -9.83 13.76
N HIS A 319 -22.32 -9.38 12.95
CA HIS A 319 -22.94 -10.19 11.88
C HIS A 319 -22.16 -10.07 10.57
N GLU A 320 -22.15 -11.13 9.76
CA GLU A 320 -21.59 -11.11 8.41
C GLU A 320 -22.27 -10.04 7.54
N MET A 321 -21.47 -9.26 6.81
CA MET A 321 -21.97 -8.21 5.93
C MET A 321 -22.73 -8.80 4.74
N THR A 322 -23.93 -8.28 4.50
CA THR A 322 -24.73 -8.58 3.31
C THR A 322 -24.39 -7.64 2.15
N ASP A 323 -24.82 -7.95 0.93
CA ASP A 323 -24.68 -7.04 -0.23
C ASP A 323 -25.26 -5.65 0.03
N GLN A 324 -26.38 -5.59 0.77
CA GLN A 324 -26.98 -4.31 1.16
C GLN A 324 -26.06 -3.51 2.09
N ASP A 325 -25.35 -4.17 3.01
CA ASP A 325 -24.40 -3.50 3.91
C ASP A 325 -23.19 -2.93 3.16
N TRP A 326 -22.74 -3.60 2.10
CA TRP A 326 -21.68 -3.12 1.22
C TRP A 326 -22.06 -1.88 0.42
N HIS A 327 -23.33 -1.78 0.00
CA HIS A 327 -23.84 -0.65 -0.76
C HIS A 327 -24.36 0.50 0.11
N LYS A 328 -24.40 0.35 1.44
CA LYS A 328 -24.75 1.44 2.34
C LYS A 328 -23.76 2.59 2.20
N HIS A 329 -24.33 3.77 1.95
CA HIS A 329 -23.60 4.98 1.64
C HIS A 329 -22.59 5.43 2.73
N TYR A 330 -22.81 5.01 3.99
CA TYR A 330 -22.09 5.49 5.18
C TYR A 330 -21.39 4.39 5.98
N THR A 331 -21.12 3.21 5.39
CA THR A 331 -20.36 2.17 6.11
C THR A 331 -18.93 2.65 6.38
N ARG A 332 -18.70 3.09 7.63
CA ARG A 332 -17.42 3.63 8.14
C ARG A 332 -16.82 2.78 9.26
N CYS A 333 -17.54 1.75 9.71
CA CYS A 333 -17.05 0.81 10.71
C CYS A 333 -17.33 -0.61 10.24
N LEU A 334 -16.30 -1.46 10.24
CA LEU A 334 -16.34 -2.82 9.73
C LEU A 334 -15.26 -3.69 10.39
N GLY A 335 -15.53 -4.99 10.49
CA GLY A 335 -14.60 -5.99 10.99
C GLY A 335 -14.17 -6.94 9.87
N MET A 336 -12.91 -7.37 9.89
CA MET A 336 -12.33 -8.36 9.00
C MET A 336 -11.80 -9.51 9.85
N ARG A 337 -12.47 -10.67 9.79
CA ARG A 337 -11.98 -11.89 10.41
C ARG A 337 -11.19 -12.69 9.39
N LEU A 338 -9.95 -12.99 9.74
CA LEU A 338 -9.01 -13.78 8.96
C LEU A 338 -8.81 -15.13 9.64
N GLU A 339 -9.11 -16.21 8.93
CA GLU A 339 -8.95 -17.55 9.49
C GLU A 339 -7.49 -18.00 9.43
N GLY A 340 -6.96 -18.43 10.58
CA GLY A 340 -5.57 -18.87 10.71
C GLY A 340 -5.28 -20.22 10.06
N GLN A 341 -6.30 -21.06 9.89
CA GLN A 341 -6.21 -22.32 9.15
C GLN A 341 -6.29 -22.09 7.63
N MET A 342 -5.14 -21.80 7.03
CA MET A 342 -5.02 -21.51 5.60
C MET A 342 -4.86 -22.79 4.78
N SER A 343 -5.93 -23.58 4.67
CA SER A 343 -5.91 -24.89 3.98
C SER A 343 -5.46 -24.84 2.51
N ASP A 344 -5.56 -23.69 1.86
CA ASP A 344 -5.12 -23.45 0.49
C ASP A 344 -3.67 -22.96 0.38
N GLU A 345 -2.99 -22.68 1.49
CA GLU A 345 -1.60 -22.22 1.51
C GLU A 345 -0.64 -23.35 1.92
N ILE A 346 0.43 -23.49 1.15
CA ILE A 346 1.50 -24.45 1.39
C ILE A 346 2.87 -23.78 1.30
N ASP A 347 3.79 -24.23 2.12
CA ASP A 347 5.19 -23.82 2.04
C ASP A 347 5.92 -24.52 0.87
N ASP A 348 7.19 -24.17 0.69
CA ASP A 348 8.01 -24.69 -0.42
C ASP A 348 8.31 -26.19 -0.28
N ARG A 349 7.96 -26.81 0.86
CA ARG A 349 8.06 -28.25 1.12
C ARG A 349 6.70 -28.96 1.06
N GLY A 350 5.63 -28.25 0.67
CA GLY A 350 4.28 -28.79 0.56
C GLY A 350 3.53 -28.95 1.89
N ARG A 351 4.01 -28.35 2.98
CA ARG A 351 3.33 -28.39 4.29
C ARG A 351 2.31 -27.26 4.37
N SER A 352 1.15 -27.53 4.95
CA SER A 352 0.12 -26.51 5.19
C SER A 352 0.65 -25.40 6.09
N ILE A 353 0.38 -24.15 5.72
CA ILE A 353 0.72 -22.98 6.54
C ILE A 353 -0.45 -22.72 7.50
N THR A 354 -0.15 -22.49 8.77
CA THR A 354 -1.15 -22.16 9.79
C THR A 354 -0.66 -20.97 10.61
N GLY A 355 -1.56 -20.02 10.84
CA GLY A 355 -1.33 -18.87 11.72
C GLY A 355 -2.43 -18.77 12.77
N ASP A 356 -2.47 -17.64 13.48
CA ASP A 356 -3.57 -17.34 14.39
C ASP A 356 -4.79 -16.81 13.61
N THR A 357 -5.98 -17.02 14.16
CA THR A 357 -7.21 -16.38 13.65
C THR A 357 -7.26 -14.95 14.18
N LEU A 358 -7.32 -13.99 13.27
CA LEU A 358 -7.29 -12.57 13.58
C LEU A 358 -8.64 -11.92 13.33
N LEU A 359 -8.96 -10.89 14.11
CA LEU A 359 -10.07 -9.98 13.90
C LEU A 359 -9.52 -8.56 13.86
N ILE A 360 -9.60 -7.93 12.69
CA ILE A 360 -9.16 -6.54 12.49
C ILE A 360 -10.40 -5.67 12.41
N LEU A 361 -10.49 -4.68 13.28
CA LEU A 361 -11.62 -3.75 13.37
C LEU A 361 -11.18 -2.39 12.86
N PHE A 362 -11.98 -1.79 11.99
CA PHE A 362 -11.72 -0.48 11.41
C PHE A 362 -12.88 0.45 11.74
N ASN A 363 -12.59 1.63 12.28
CA ASN A 363 -13.56 2.71 12.47
C ASN A 363 -13.03 4.01 11.90
N SER A 364 -13.44 4.37 10.69
CA SER A 364 -13.17 5.68 10.10
C SER A 364 -14.24 6.74 10.41
N HIS A 365 -15.22 6.41 11.27
CA HIS A 365 -16.18 7.38 11.77
C HIS A 365 -15.54 8.34 12.78
N SER A 366 -16.09 9.55 12.90
CA SER A 366 -15.66 10.55 13.87
C SER A 366 -16.17 10.28 15.29
N ASP A 367 -16.98 9.23 15.47
CA ASP A 367 -17.54 8.83 16.77
C ASP A 367 -17.06 7.42 17.14
N PRO A 368 -16.93 7.10 18.45
CA PRO A 368 -16.75 5.73 18.90
C PRO A 368 -17.93 4.85 18.49
N ILE A 369 -17.64 3.65 17.97
CA ILE A 369 -18.66 2.68 17.57
C ILE A 369 -18.34 1.35 18.25
N PRO A 370 -19.05 0.97 19.33
CA PRO A 370 -18.85 -0.32 19.98
C PRO A 370 -19.03 -1.47 18.99
N PHE A 371 -18.07 -2.39 18.97
CA PHE A 371 -18.07 -3.53 18.08
C PHE A 371 -18.42 -4.80 18.87
N ARG A 372 -19.46 -5.53 18.46
CA ARG A 372 -19.83 -6.80 19.08
C ARG A 372 -18.91 -7.92 18.59
N MET A 373 -18.27 -8.63 19.53
CA MET A 373 -17.36 -9.71 19.22
C MET A 373 -18.08 -10.88 18.53
N PRO A 374 -17.55 -11.38 17.40
CA PRO A 374 -18.18 -12.46 16.66
C PRO A 374 -18.09 -13.79 17.42
N PRO A 375 -18.97 -14.75 17.10
CA PRO A 375 -18.97 -16.07 17.72
C PRO A 375 -17.67 -16.84 17.44
N HIS A 376 -17.28 -17.64 18.41
CA HIS A 376 -16.13 -18.53 18.38
C HIS A 376 -16.45 -19.84 19.11
N THR A 377 -15.53 -20.81 19.08
CA THR A 377 -15.75 -22.10 19.73
C THR A 377 -15.71 -21.95 21.25
N ALA A 378 -16.43 -22.82 21.96
CA ALA A 378 -16.40 -22.85 23.42
C ALA A 378 -14.97 -23.07 23.93
N GLY A 379 -14.53 -22.24 24.89
CA GLY A 379 -13.17 -22.26 25.41
C GLY A 379 -12.17 -21.37 24.67
N GLU A 380 -12.62 -20.56 23.70
CA GLU A 380 -11.82 -19.50 23.07
C GLU A 380 -12.20 -18.12 23.61
N SER A 381 -11.34 -17.13 23.35
CA SER A 381 -11.60 -15.72 23.64
C SER A 381 -10.77 -14.84 22.72
N TRP A 382 -11.22 -13.62 22.47
CA TRP A 382 -10.48 -12.58 21.76
C TRP A 382 -9.56 -11.83 22.72
N GLU A 383 -8.30 -11.67 22.34
CA GLU A 383 -7.29 -10.89 23.06
C GLU A 383 -6.81 -9.74 22.16
N SER A 384 -6.88 -8.50 22.65
CA SER A 384 -6.38 -7.34 21.89
C SER A 384 -4.86 -7.39 21.83
N VAL A 385 -4.30 -7.27 20.63
CA VAL A 385 -2.84 -7.31 20.40
C VAL A 385 -2.30 -5.98 19.87
N LEU A 386 -3.17 -5.15 19.30
CA LEU A 386 -2.85 -3.81 18.83
C LEU A 386 -4.10 -2.93 18.85
N ASP A 387 -3.98 -1.71 19.34
CA ASP A 387 -4.99 -0.65 19.21
C ASP A 387 -4.26 0.64 18.79
N THR A 388 -4.84 1.43 17.89
CA THR A 388 -4.26 2.69 17.44
C THR A 388 -4.68 3.88 18.30
N ALA A 389 -5.73 3.75 19.10
CA ALA A 389 -6.22 4.79 20.01
C ALA A 389 -5.53 4.79 21.38
N GLY A 390 -4.72 3.78 21.68
CA GLY A 390 -3.99 3.63 22.93
C GLY A 390 -3.32 2.27 23.04
N ASP A 391 -2.92 1.86 24.24
CA ASP A 391 -2.42 0.51 24.45
C ASP A 391 -3.54 -0.53 24.38
N PRO A 392 -3.27 -1.73 23.82
CA PRO A 392 -4.27 -2.78 23.73
C PRO A 392 -4.71 -3.21 25.14
N GLU A 393 -6.02 -3.29 25.34
CA GLU A 393 -6.55 -3.79 26.61
C GLU A 393 -6.14 -5.25 26.83
N THR A 394 -5.66 -5.56 28.04
CA THR A 394 -5.28 -6.94 28.42
C THR A 394 -6.48 -7.83 28.74
N SER A 395 -7.70 -7.27 28.72
CA SER A 395 -8.93 -8.00 29.04
C SER A 395 -9.31 -8.92 27.88
N ARG A 396 -9.61 -10.18 28.20
CA ARG A 396 -10.13 -11.14 27.22
C ARG A 396 -11.61 -10.91 27.02
N ARG A 397 -12.04 -11.02 25.76
CA ARG A 397 -13.43 -10.81 25.36
C ARG A 397 -14.00 -12.09 24.79
N HIS A 398 -15.21 -12.42 25.19
CA HIS A 398 -15.97 -13.55 24.66
C HIS A 398 -16.92 -13.09 23.56
N ALA A 399 -17.55 -14.05 22.89
CA ALA A 399 -18.65 -13.78 21.97
C ALA A 399 -19.69 -12.87 22.64
N ASP A 400 -20.26 -11.94 21.86
CA ASP A 400 -21.24 -10.93 22.29
C ASP A 400 -20.74 -9.80 23.20
N ASP A 401 -19.52 -9.88 23.73
CA ASP A 401 -18.90 -8.75 24.41
C ASP A 401 -18.70 -7.56 23.45
N LEU A 402 -18.72 -6.35 23.99
CA LEU A 402 -18.52 -5.12 23.21
C LEU A 402 -17.08 -4.62 23.34
N TYR A 403 -16.38 -4.50 22.22
CA TYR A 403 -15.11 -3.77 22.13
C TYR A 403 -15.39 -2.28 21.93
N PRO A 404 -14.90 -1.38 22.81
CA PRO A 404 -15.14 0.06 22.73
C PRO A 404 -14.25 0.71 21.66
N LEU A 405 -14.46 0.39 20.39
CA LEU A 405 -13.66 0.88 19.28
C LEU A 405 -13.81 2.40 19.14
N GLN A 406 -12.71 3.12 19.37
CA GLN A 406 -12.70 4.58 19.42
C GLN A 406 -12.95 5.22 18.05
N ALA A 407 -13.30 6.51 18.05
CA ALA A 407 -13.36 7.29 16.82
C ALA A 407 -12.03 7.23 16.06
N LYS A 408 -12.10 7.12 14.74
CA LYS A 408 -10.92 7.16 13.87
C LYS A 408 -9.82 6.19 14.32
N SER A 409 -10.15 4.94 14.61
CA SER A 409 -9.23 3.95 15.18
C SER A 409 -9.28 2.59 14.48
N LEU A 410 -8.24 1.80 14.69
CA LEU A 410 -8.09 0.42 14.26
C LEU A 410 -7.67 -0.41 15.47
N ALA A 411 -8.27 -1.58 15.61
CA ALA A 411 -7.86 -2.57 16.60
C ALA A 411 -7.64 -3.94 15.95
N VAL A 412 -6.68 -4.69 16.45
CA VAL A 412 -6.42 -6.08 16.06
C VAL A 412 -6.57 -6.96 17.29
N LEU A 413 -7.40 -7.98 17.15
CA LEU A 413 -7.59 -9.00 18.15
C LEU A 413 -7.16 -10.36 17.60
N LYS A 414 -6.62 -11.19 18.49
CA LYS A 414 -6.25 -12.56 18.20
C LYS A 414 -7.18 -13.52 18.95
N LEU A 415 -7.64 -14.57 18.27
CA LEU A 415 -8.40 -15.64 18.90
C LEU A 415 -7.43 -16.57 19.65
N VAL A 416 -7.59 -16.66 20.98
CA VAL A 416 -6.76 -17.51 21.84
C VAL A 416 -7.58 -18.58 22.53
N LYS A 417 -6.99 -19.76 22.71
CA LYS A 417 -7.60 -20.82 23.53
C LYS A 417 -7.44 -20.47 25.00
N THR A 418 -8.55 -20.39 25.72
CA THR A 418 -8.57 -20.32 27.18
C THR A 418 -8.02 -21.63 27.70
N ARG A 419 -6.82 -21.62 28.30
CA ARG A 419 -6.33 -22.78 29.05
C ARG A 419 -7.41 -23.14 30.07
N LYS A 420 -8.03 -24.33 29.94
CA LYS A 420 -8.78 -24.91 31.05
C LYS A 420 -7.81 -24.95 32.23
N ALA A 421 -8.11 -24.20 33.28
CA ALA A 421 -7.45 -24.41 34.55
C ALA A 421 -7.74 -25.88 34.90
N LEU A 422 -6.71 -26.72 34.80
CA LEU A 422 -6.73 -28.09 35.29
C LEU A 422 -6.78 -28.00 36.81
N TRP A 423 -7.96 -27.71 37.36
CA TRP A 423 -8.23 -27.98 38.76
C TRP A 423 -8.39 -29.50 38.88
N LYS A 424 -7.40 -30.13 39.51
CA LYS A 424 -7.55 -31.46 40.10
C LYS A 424 -7.82 -31.30 41.57
#